data_AF-A0A353GFD9-F1
#
_entry.id   AF-A0A353GFD9-F1
#
_cell.length_a   1.000
_cell.length_b   1.000
_cell.length_c   1.000
_cell.angle_alpha   90.00
_cell.angle_beta   90.00
_cell.angle_gamma   90.00
#
_symmetry.space_group_name_H-M   'P 1'
#
loop_
_entity.id
_entity.type
_entity.pdbx_description
1 polymer ?
#
loop_
_entity_poly.entity_id
_entity_poly.type
_entity_poly.pdbx_seq_one_letter_code
_entity_poly.pdbx_strand_id
1 'polypeptide(L)'
;RTGVDLLGETGGILRPANKWSLSSRISIPIGYEMTATAVQITAAMAAIANNGQYVKPHVLKEIRSPSKELIRKAEPELGARVCSPQTSKTLLDMMEQVVVHGTGKEAAVPGFRVGGKTGTTRKDKKSDSDERLYYASFIGVVPIESPRLVIYTWVDEPKNEKYGGTVAAPIFRMVAEHATRVLNIQPTQPINTGKASVVEDDDDEVIDNVVTDSLPSGPIVPREMGDGDVLMPNLVGKTMKEVVDELGRLKVECDIVGTGAVVQQQPEANISLPKGDHAVVILGERPQD
;
A
#
# COMPACT_ATOMS: atom_id res chain seq x y z
N ARG A 1 5.65 -10.73 -22.55
CA ARG A 1 6.68 -9.77 -23.01
C ARG A 1 6.00 -8.47 -23.37
N THR A 2 6.58 -7.34 -22.99
CA THR A 2 6.12 -5.97 -23.29
C THR A 2 6.64 -5.47 -24.64
N GLY A 3 7.76 -6.04 -25.13
CA GLY A 3 8.42 -5.56 -26.33
C GLY A 3 9.29 -4.32 -26.10
N VAL A 4 9.67 -4.03 -24.85
CA VAL A 4 10.65 -2.99 -24.51
C VAL A 4 11.92 -3.16 -25.36
N ASP A 5 12.58 -2.05 -25.65
CA ASP A 5 13.80 -1.94 -26.46
C ASP A 5 15.07 -2.47 -25.78
N LEU A 6 14.92 -3.42 -24.84
CA LEU A 6 16.00 -4.12 -24.16
C LEU A 6 16.08 -5.59 -24.60
N LEU A 7 17.30 -6.09 -24.74
CA LEU A 7 17.56 -7.51 -24.98
C LEU A 7 17.30 -8.32 -23.70
N GLY A 8 16.92 -9.59 -23.87
CA GLY A 8 16.78 -10.53 -22.76
C GLY A 8 15.45 -10.43 -22.00
N GLU A 9 14.43 -9.74 -22.52
CA GLU A 9 13.12 -9.67 -21.87
C GLU A 9 12.48 -11.06 -21.70
N THR A 10 12.15 -11.42 -20.47
CA THR A 10 11.43 -12.65 -20.14
C THR A 10 9.91 -12.45 -20.23
N GLY A 11 9.18 -13.54 -20.51
CA GLY A 11 7.73 -13.46 -20.76
C GLY A 11 6.85 -13.41 -19.52
N GLY A 12 7.40 -13.72 -18.34
CA GLY A 12 6.61 -14.17 -17.21
C GLY A 12 6.04 -15.58 -17.44
N ILE A 13 5.21 -16.04 -16.52
CA ILE A 13 4.56 -17.35 -16.54
C ILE A 13 3.13 -17.14 -16.09
N LEU A 14 2.18 -17.50 -16.95
CA LEU A 14 0.77 -17.56 -16.64
C LEU A 14 0.18 -18.74 -17.41
N ARG A 15 -0.47 -19.68 -16.71
CA ARG A 15 -1.13 -20.81 -17.36
C ARG A 15 -2.33 -20.30 -18.18
N PRO A 16 -2.63 -20.90 -19.35
CA PRO A 16 -3.87 -20.60 -20.07
C PRO A 16 -5.10 -20.80 -19.18
N ALA A 17 -6.12 -19.95 -19.34
CA ALA A 17 -7.31 -19.93 -18.49
C ALA A 17 -8.05 -21.27 -18.43
N ASN A 18 -8.06 -22.02 -19.55
CA ASN A 18 -8.67 -23.36 -19.61
C ASN A 18 -7.92 -24.45 -18.82
N LYS A 19 -6.73 -24.13 -18.28
CA LYS A 19 -5.93 -25.01 -17.41
C LYS A 19 -5.95 -24.57 -15.94
N TRP A 20 -6.77 -23.58 -15.58
CA TRP A 20 -6.86 -23.11 -14.20
C TRP A 20 -7.67 -24.10 -13.36
N SER A 21 -7.13 -24.48 -12.22
CA SER A 21 -7.89 -25.23 -11.21
C SER A 21 -8.85 -24.29 -10.46
N LEU A 22 -9.70 -24.85 -9.59
CA LEU A 22 -10.50 -24.04 -8.66
C LEU A 22 -9.61 -23.16 -7.77
N SER A 23 -8.46 -23.68 -7.30
CA SER A 23 -7.50 -22.91 -6.50
C SER A 23 -6.82 -21.79 -7.31
N SER A 24 -6.51 -22.03 -8.60
CA SER A 24 -5.93 -21.01 -9.48
C SER A 24 -6.83 -19.79 -9.63
N ARG A 25 -8.15 -20.00 -9.72
CA ARG A 25 -9.13 -18.91 -9.85
C ARG A 25 -9.16 -17.96 -8.66
N ILE A 26 -8.72 -18.43 -7.48
CA ILE A 26 -8.62 -17.63 -6.26
C ILE A 26 -7.21 -17.05 -6.12
N SER A 27 -6.19 -17.83 -6.45
CA SER A 27 -4.77 -17.48 -6.24
C SER A 27 -4.25 -16.45 -7.24
N ILE A 28 -4.63 -16.55 -8.52
CA ILE A 28 -4.14 -15.64 -9.57
C ILE A 28 -4.59 -14.19 -9.34
N PRO A 29 -5.87 -13.90 -9.01
CA PRO A 29 -6.30 -12.52 -8.72
C PRO A 29 -5.55 -11.84 -7.58
N ILE A 30 -5.03 -12.60 -6.60
CA ILE A 30 -4.24 -12.08 -5.49
C ILE A 30 -2.72 -12.12 -5.76
N GLY A 31 -2.30 -12.45 -6.98
CA GLY A 31 -0.91 -12.38 -7.43
C GLY A 31 -0.07 -13.64 -7.20
N TYR A 32 -0.69 -14.79 -6.92
CA TYR A 32 -0.03 -16.09 -6.80
C TYR A 32 -0.23 -16.94 -8.07
N GLU A 33 0.54 -18.03 -8.20
CA GLU A 33 0.53 -18.94 -9.36
C GLU A 33 0.88 -18.29 -10.73
N MET A 34 1.40 -17.07 -10.71
CA MET A 34 1.91 -16.39 -11.90
C MET A 34 3.20 -15.64 -11.59
N THR A 35 3.99 -15.38 -12.62
CA THR A 35 5.17 -14.51 -12.52
C THR A 35 5.10 -13.43 -13.59
N ALA A 36 5.43 -12.20 -13.23
CA ALA A 36 5.56 -11.07 -14.15
C ALA A 36 6.84 -10.30 -13.87
N THR A 37 7.41 -9.69 -14.90
CA THR A 37 8.57 -8.81 -14.73
C THR A 37 8.15 -7.44 -14.19
N ALA A 38 9.07 -6.71 -13.58
CA ALA A 38 8.82 -5.35 -13.10
C ALA A 38 8.29 -4.42 -14.20
N VAL A 39 8.81 -4.56 -15.44
CA VAL A 39 8.33 -3.76 -16.58
C VAL A 39 6.92 -4.16 -17.01
N GLN A 40 6.53 -5.43 -16.91
CA GLN A 40 5.15 -5.87 -17.19
C GLN A 40 4.16 -5.29 -16.17
N ILE A 41 4.50 -5.35 -14.87
CA ILE A 41 3.66 -4.80 -13.80
C ILE A 41 3.52 -3.28 -13.95
N THR A 42 4.64 -2.60 -14.21
CA THR A 42 4.66 -1.14 -14.41
C THR A 42 3.87 -0.74 -15.66
N ALA A 43 4.01 -1.45 -16.78
CA ALA A 43 3.27 -1.17 -18.01
C ALA A 43 1.77 -1.41 -17.86
N ALA A 44 1.36 -2.43 -17.10
CA ALA A 44 -0.04 -2.67 -16.78
C ALA A 44 -0.65 -1.50 -15.97
N MET A 45 0.05 -1.04 -14.94
CA MET A 45 -0.39 0.13 -14.18
C MET A 45 -0.34 1.42 -15.00
N ALA A 46 0.64 1.59 -15.87
CA ALA A 46 0.72 2.71 -16.80
C ALA A 46 -0.47 2.74 -17.76
N ALA A 47 -0.97 1.57 -18.20
CA ALA A 47 -2.20 1.51 -18.98
C ALA A 47 -3.42 1.99 -18.18
N ILE A 48 -3.55 1.58 -16.91
CA ILE A 48 -4.61 2.08 -16.01
C ILE A 48 -4.50 3.60 -15.83
N ALA A 49 -3.30 4.09 -15.51
CA ALA A 49 -3.01 5.52 -15.38
C ALA A 49 -3.30 6.31 -16.67
N ASN A 50 -3.14 5.69 -17.83
CA ASN A 50 -3.37 6.29 -19.15
C ASN A 50 -4.77 5.98 -19.69
N ASN A 51 -5.81 6.11 -18.85
CA ASN A 51 -7.21 5.91 -19.24
C ASN A 51 -7.49 4.54 -19.89
N GLY A 52 -6.76 3.49 -19.50
CA GLY A 52 -6.90 2.13 -20.02
C GLY A 52 -6.20 1.90 -21.36
N GLN A 53 -5.43 2.86 -21.86
CA GLN A 53 -4.68 2.75 -23.12
C GLN A 53 -3.26 2.25 -22.86
N TYR A 54 -2.97 1.02 -23.28
CA TYR A 54 -1.60 0.51 -23.24
C TYR A 54 -0.71 1.31 -24.18
N VAL A 55 0.49 1.65 -23.69
CA VAL A 55 1.58 2.24 -24.48
C VAL A 55 2.80 1.37 -24.25
N LYS A 56 3.46 0.97 -25.33
CA LYS A 56 4.67 0.17 -25.25
C LYS A 56 5.76 0.92 -24.46
N PRO A 57 6.39 0.30 -23.46
CA PRO A 57 7.46 0.95 -22.71
C PRO A 57 8.73 1.06 -23.55
N HIS A 58 9.45 2.17 -23.37
CA HIS A 58 10.74 2.45 -24.01
C HIS A 58 11.75 2.93 -22.96
N VAL A 59 12.98 2.43 -23.06
CA VAL A 59 14.15 2.95 -22.34
C VAL A 59 14.93 3.92 -23.22
N LEU A 60 14.97 3.66 -24.54
CA LEU A 60 15.59 4.56 -25.50
C LEU A 60 14.74 5.83 -25.63
N LYS A 61 15.37 7.00 -25.48
CA LYS A 61 14.75 8.29 -25.82
C LYS A 61 15.03 8.66 -27.28
N GLU A 62 16.31 8.67 -27.63
CA GLU A 62 16.79 8.99 -28.97
C GLU A 62 18.22 8.46 -29.17
N ILE A 63 18.60 8.27 -30.43
CA ILE A 63 19.95 7.95 -30.89
C ILE A 63 20.41 9.15 -31.70
N ARG A 64 21.59 9.68 -31.36
CA ARG A 64 22.25 10.75 -32.10
C ARG A 64 23.60 10.29 -32.62
N SER A 65 24.00 10.83 -33.76
CA SER A 65 25.36 10.66 -34.28
C SER A 65 26.38 11.38 -33.37
N PRO A 66 27.69 11.13 -33.53
CA PRO A 66 28.73 11.95 -32.90
C PRO A 66 28.62 13.44 -33.26
N SER A 67 28.08 13.79 -34.43
CA SER A 67 27.80 15.16 -34.85
C SER A 67 26.49 15.75 -34.25
N LYS A 68 25.84 15.03 -33.33
CA LYS A 68 24.56 15.37 -32.67
C LYS A 68 23.32 15.36 -33.58
N GLU A 69 23.45 14.86 -34.80
CA GLU A 69 22.33 14.65 -35.71
C GLU A 69 21.39 13.57 -35.17
N LEU A 70 20.08 13.81 -35.24
CA LEU A 70 19.08 12.84 -34.77
C LEU A 70 18.98 11.68 -35.77
N ILE A 71 19.35 10.48 -35.33
CA ILE A 71 19.26 9.25 -36.13
C ILE A 71 17.90 8.57 -35.92
N ARG A 72 17.47 8.48 -34.66
CA ARG A 72 16.22 7.82 -34.28
C ARG A 72 15.69 8.44 -33.00
N LYS A 73 14.39 8.56 -32.87
CA LYS A 73 13.70 8.94 -31.64
C LYS A 73 12.67 7.85 -31.30
N ALA A 74 12.52 7.53 -30.02
CA ALA A 74 11.42 6.68 -29.59
C ALA A 74 10.14 7.52 -29.59
N GLU A 75 9.11 7.00 -30.23
CA GLU A 75 7.78 7.61 -30.28
C GLU A 75 6.79 6.67 -29.59
N PRO A 76 5.75 7.19 -28.92
CA PRO A 76 4.77 6.35 -28.24
C PRO A 76 4.07 5.37 -29.19
N GLU A 77 4.27 4.07 -28.98
CA GLU A 77 3.55 3.02 -29.71
C GLU A 77 2.29 2.61 -28.92
N LEU A 78 1.11 2.99 -29.43
CA LEU A 78 -0.17 2.64 -28.81
C LEU A 78 -0.48 1.15 -29.03
N GLY A 79 -0.83 0.44 -27.96
CA GLY A 79 -1.32 -0.93 -28.02
C GLY A 79 -2.82 -1.05 -27.79
N ALA A 80 -3.25 -2.19 -27.25
CA ALA A 80 -4.66 -2.44 -26.97
C ALA A 80 -5.19 -1.56 -25.83
N ARG A 81 -6.48 -1.21 -25.93
CA ARG A 81 -7.23 -0.65 -24.80
C ARG A 81 -7.63 -1.78 -23.86
N VAL A 82 -7.10 -1.76 -22.63
CA VAL A 82 -7.32 -2.81 -21.62
C VAL A 82 -8.60 -2.59 -20.81
N CYS A 83 -9.04 -1.34 -20.67
CA CYS A 83 -10.30 -0.98 -20.03
C CYS A 83 -10.80 0.41 -20.50
N SER A 84 -12.00 0.80 -20.08
CA SER A 84 -12.54 2.12 -20.38
C SER A 84 -11.84 3.21 -19.55
N PRO A 85 -11.87 4.49 -20.00
CA PRO A 85 -11.41 5.61 -19.18
C PRO A 85 -12.15 5.70 -17.85
N GLN A 86 -13.46 5.39 -17.83
CA GLN A 86 -14.28 5.40 -16.62
C GLN A 86 -13.80 4.35 -15.61
N THR A 87 -13.57 3.10 -16.07
CA THR A 87 -13.01 2.04 -15.23
C THR A 87 -11.64 2.42 -14.68
N SER A 88 -10.79 3.05 -15.50
CA SER A 88 -9.47 3.51 -15.07
C SER A 88 -9.56 4.55 -13.95
N LYS A 89 -10.45 5.54 -14.12
CA LYS A 89 -10.68 6.56 -13.09
C LYS A 89 -11.18 5.93 -11.78
N THR A 90 -12.19 5.05 -11.86
CA THR A 90 -12.71 4.35 -10.67
C THR A 90 -11.61 3.54 -9.97
N LEU A 91 -10.74 2.85 -10.72
CA LEU A 91 -9.62 2.11 -10.14
C LEU A 91 -8.63 3.03 -9.43
N LEU A 92 -8.27 4.17 -10.03
CA LEU A 92 -7.37 5.13 -9.41
C LEU A 92 -7.96 5.73 -8.12
N ASP A 93 -9.25 6.07 -8.13
CA ASP A 93 -9.96 6.58 -6.95
C ASP A 93 -9.99 5.51 -5.83
N MET A 94 -10.22 4.25 -6.16
CA MET A 94 -10.14 3.14 -5.19
C MET A 94 -8.71 2.93 -4.66
N MET A 95 -7.70 3.07 -5.53
CA MET A 95 -6.29 2.93 -5.15
C MET A 95 -5.80 4.10 -4.27
N GLU A 96 -6.40 5.28 -4.38
CA GLU A 96 -6.16 6.39 -3.46
C GLU A 96 -6.53 6.00 -2.03
N GLN A 97 -7.65 5.30 -1.84
CA GLN A 97 -8.10 4.87 -0.51
C GLN A 97 -7.08 3.96 0.19
N VAL A 98 -6.28 3.20 -0.56
CA VAL A 98 -5.20 2.37 -0.01
C VAL A 98 -4.12 3.24 0.65
N VAL A 99 -3.85 4.41 0.09
CA VAL A 99 -2.84 5.35 0.60
C VAL A 99 -3.43 6.21 1.71
N VAL A 100 -4.66 6.70 1.56
CA VAL A 100 -5.27 7.59 2.55
C VAL A 100 -5.70 6.83 3.82
N HIS A 101 -6.37 5.69 3.66
CA HIS A 101 -6.99 4.97 4.77
C HIS A 101 -6.45 3.54 4.96
N GLY A 102 -5.78 2.99 3.95
CA GLY A 102 -5.41 1.57 3.91
C GLY A 102 -3.97 1.27 4.33
N THR A 103 -3.42 0.22 3.71
CA THR A 103 -2.10 -0.35 4.02
C THR A 103 -0.93 0.42 3.38
N GLY A 104 -1.20 1.41 2.54
CA GLY A 104 -0.21 2.15 1.76
C GLY A 104 0.10 3.54 2.29
N LYS A 105 -0.21 3.85 3.55
CA LYS A 105 -0.08 5.20 4.14
C LYS A 105 1.31 5.83 3.94
N GLU A 106 2.36 5.03 4.08
CA GLU A 106 3.75 5.49 3.91
C GLU A 106 4.13 5.88 2.47
N ALA A 107 3.27 5.63 1.47
CA ALA A 107 3.44 6.11 0.10
C ALA A 107 2.86 7.52 -0.14
N ALA A 108 2.26 8.16 0.87
CA ALA A 108 1.71 9.51 0.71
C ALA A 108 2.82 10.52 0.34
N VAL A 109 2.58 11.32 -0.71
CA VAL A 109 3.51 12.34 -1.19
C VAL A 109 2.90 13.72 -0.92
N PRO A 110 3.54 14.57 -0.11
CA PRO A 110 3.03 15.90 0.19
C PRO A 110 2.72 16.72 -1.07
N GLY A 111 1.53 17.31 -1.12
CA GLY A 111 1.08 18.12 -2.26
C GLY A 111 0.50 17.34 -3.44
N PHE A 112 0.42 16.00 -3.37
CA PHE A 112 -0.09 15.18 -4.46
C PHE A 112 -1.08 14.13 -3.99
N ARG A 113 -2.13 13.90 -4.78
CA ARG A 113 -3.01 12.74 -4.61
C ARG A 113 -2.32 11.52 -5.20
N VAL A 114 -2.15 10.48 -4.37
CA VAL A 114 -1.40 9.27 -4.72
C VAL A 114 -2.34 8.08 -4.64
N GLY A 115 -2.36 7.29 -5.71
CA GLY A 115 -3.05 6.00 -5.75
C GLY A 115 -2.03 4.89 -5.83
N GLY A 116 -2.19 3.84 -5.04
CA GLY A 116 -1.26 2.72 -5.08
C GLY A 116 -1.80 1.43 -4.51
N LYS A 117 -0.98 0.39 -4.57
CA LYS A 117 -1.29 -0.90 -3.97
C LYS A 117 -0.04 -1.58 -3.43
N THR A 118 -0.20 -2.11 -2.22
CA THR A 118 0.77 -2.96 -1.53
C THR A 118 0.78 -4.39 -2.10
N GLY A 119 1.96 -4.98 -2.23
CA GLY A 119 2.20 -6.38 -2.53
C GLY A 119 3.05 -7.03 -1.44
N THR A 120 2.68 -8.24 -1.03
CA THR A 120 3.44 -9.06 -0.06
C THR A 120 3.31 -10.51 -0.47
N THR A 121 4.22 -10.94 -1.32
CA THR A 121 4.16 -12.25 -1.96
C THR A 121 5.20 -13.17 -1.36
N ARG A 122 4.77 -14.35 -0.91
CA ARG A 122 5.68 -15.39 -0.41
C ARG A 122 6.43 -16.02 -1.59
N LYS A 123 7.72 -16.25 -1.44
CA LYS A 123 8.52 -17.00 -2.41
C LYS A 123 8.21 -18.49 -2.34
N ASP A 124 8.17 -19.15 -3.50
CA ASP A 124 8.24 -20.61 -3.57
C ASP A 124 9.66 -21.05 -3.18
N LYS A 125 9.78 -21.78 -2.07
CA LYS A 125 11.05 -22.36 -1.63
C LYS A 125 11.22 -23.78 -2.16
N LYS A 126 12.46 -24.12 -2.54
CA LYS A 126 12.91 -25.50 -2.82
C LYS A 126 13.65 -26.17 -1.64
N SER A 127 13.88 -25.48 -0.52
CA SER A 127 14.83 -25.89 0.54
C SER A 127 14.16 -26.00 1.93
N ASP A 128 14.68 -26.94 2.73
CA ASP A 128 14.30 -27.36 4.10
C ASP A 128 14.43 -26.29 5.21
N SER A 129 14.62 -25.01 4.86
CA SER A 129 14.70 -23.92 5.85
C SER A 129 13.34 -23.30 6.12
N ASP A 130 12.94 -23.26 7.40
CA ASP A 130 11.68 -22.69 7.89
C ASP A 130 11.55 -21.16 7.70
N GLU A 131 12.62 -20.48 7.30
CA GLU A 131 12.63 -19.02 7.14
C GLU A 131 11.70 -18.57 6.00
N ARG A 132 10.60 -17.86 6.27
CA ARG A 132 9.68 -17.46 5.21
C ARG A 132 10.27 -16.27 4.43
N LEU A 133 10.58 -16.47 3.14
CA LEU A 133 11.09 -15.43 2.25
C LEU A 133 9.95 -14.73 1.49
N TYR A 134 10.05 -13.42 1.35
CA TYR A 134 9.00 -12.57 0.78
C TYR A 134 9.56 -11.59 -0.25
N TYR A 135 8.72 -11.24 -1.21
CA TYR A 135 8.81 -9.99 -1.96
C TYR A 135 7.88 -8.96 -1.31
N ALA A 136 8.44 -7.85 -0.84
CA ALA A 136 7.67 -6.70 -0.37
C ALA A 136 7.64 -5.67 -1.49
N SER A 137 6.45 -5.23 -1.92
CA SER A 137 6.34 -4.33 -3.06
C SER A 137 5.24 -3.29 -2.92
N PHE A 138 5.41 -2.20 -3.66
CA PHE A 138 4.42 -1.15 -3.79
C PHE A 138 4.45 -0.59 -5.21
N ILE A 139 3.28 -0.52 -5.84
CA ILE A 139 3.10 0.18 -7.12
C ILE A 139 2.16 1.35 -6.93
N GLY A 140 2.50 2.51 -7.49
CA GLY A 140 1.64 3.69 -7.39
C GLY A 140 1.72 4.62 -8.59
N VAL A 141 0.75 5.53 -8.62
CA VAL A 141 0.54 6.56 -9.62
C VAL A 141 0.49 7.91 -8.92
N VAL A 142 1.21 8.90 -9.46
CA VAL A 142 1.25 10.25 -8.91
C VAL A 142 1.39 11.31 -10.02
N PRO A 143 0.61 12.40 -10.00
CA PRO A 143 -0.69 12.56 -9.31
C PRO A 143 -1.79 11.69 -9.96
N ILE A 144 -2.88 11.34 -9.27
CA ILE A 144 -3.92 10.47 -9.88
C ILE A 144 -4.91 11.20 -10.80
N GLU A 145 -5.20 12.48 -10.56
CA GLU A 145 -6.09 13.31 -11.41
C GLU A 145 -5.47 13.65 -12.77
N SER A 146 -4.15 13.69 -12.84
CA SER A 146 -3.41 13.87 -14.09
C SER A 146 -2.13 13.02 -14.02
N PRO A 147 -2.23 11.71 -14.29
CA PRO A 147 -1.10 10.80 -14.15
C PRO A 147 0.12 11.20 -14.94
N ARG A 148 1.24 11.39 -14.24
CA ARG A 148 2.54 11.72 -14.82
C ARG A 148 3.58 10.65 -14.57
N LEU A 149 3.46 9.95 -13.44
CA LEU A 149 4.41 8.93 -13.00
C LEU A 149 3.69 7.66 -12.58
N VAL A 150 4.25 6.53 -13.00
CA VAL A 150 4.00 5.22 -12.40
C VAL A 150 5.32 4.72 -11.86
N ILE A 151 5.35 4.37 -10.58
CA ILE A 151 6.56 3.89 -9.91
C ILE A 151 6.23 2.55 -9.28
N TYR A 152 7.04 1.54 -9.60
CA TYR A 152 7.02 0.24 -8.96
C TYR A 152 8.29 0.05 -8.14
N THR A 153 8.12 -0.19 -6.86
CA THR A 153 9.20 -0.48 -5.92
C THR A 153 8.99 -1.89 -5.38
N TRP A 154 10.08 -2.63 -5.26
CA TRP A 154 10.05 -3.95 -4.64
C TRP A 154 11.39 -4.22 -3.98
N VAL A 155 11.34 -4.92 -2.85
CA VAL A 155 12.51 -5.35 -2.09
C VAL A 155 12.49 -6.86 -2.03
N ASP A 156 13.63 -7.44 -2.39
CA ASP A 156 13.82 -8.86 -2.31
C ASP A 156 14.29 -9.27 -0.91
N GLU A 157 13.58 -10.18 -0.26
CA GLU A 157 13.95 -10.74 1.04
C GLU A 157 14.31 -9.65 2.08
N PRO A 158 13.41 -8.68 2.34
CA PRO A 158 13.67 -7.67 3.34
C PRO A 158 13.90 -8.31 4.72
N LYS A 159 14.87 -7.76 5.45
CA LYS A 159 15.20 -8.18 6.80
C LYS A 159 14.34 -7.39 7.79
N ASN A 160 13.90 -8.04 8.87
CA ASN A 160 13.12 -7.46 9.99
C ASN A 160 11.64 -7.14 9.69
N GLU A 161 11.26 -6.92 8.44
CA GLU A 161 9.89 -6.60 8.04
C GLU A 161 9.62 -7.15 6.63
N LYS A 162 8.38 -7.57 6.34
CA LYS A 162 7.96 -8.23 5.10
C LYS A 162 6.83 -7.49 4.35
N TYR A 163 6.12 -6.57 5.00
CA TYR A 163 4.96 -5.95 4.38
C TYR A 163 5.34 -4.88 3.35
N GLY A 164 4.66 -4.90 2.20
CA GLY A 164 4.88 -3.92 1.12
C GLY A 164 4.60 -2.48 1.56
N GLY A 165 3.68 -2.31 2.51
CA GLY A 165 3.33 -1.00 3.08
C GLY A 165 4.43 -0.39 3.95
N THR A 166 5.17 -1.20 4.71
CA THR A 166 6.22 -0.72 5.61
C THR A 166 7.60 -0.73 4.96
N VAL A 167 7.84 -1.64 4.00
CA VAL A 167 9.14 -1.75 3.31
C VAL A 167 9.19 -0.94 2.02
N ALA A 168 8.23 -1.14 1.11
CA ALA A 168 8.33 -0.63 -0.25
C ALA A 168 7.64 0.74 -0.42
N ALA A 169 6.54 0.99 0.29
CA ALA A 169 5.81 2.25 0.21
C ALA A 169 6.65 3.50 0.61
N PRO A 170 7.50 3.47 1.66
CA PRO A 170 8.41 4.59 1.94
C PRO A 170 9.42 4.83 0.82
N ILE A 171 9.91 3.76 0.17
CA ILE A 171 10.82 3.88 -0.99
C ILE A 171 10.10 4.56 -2.15
N PHE A 172 8.85 4.16 -2.42
CA PHE A 172 8.01 4.82 -3.42
C PHE A 172 7.88 6.33 -3.12
N ARG A 173 7.57 6.70 -1.87
CA ARG A 173 7.43 8.11 -1.47
C ARG A 173 8.71 8.90 -1.76
N MET A 174 9.87 8.40 -1.31
CA MET A 174 11.15 9.07 -1.52
C MET A 174 11.45 9.30 -3.01
N VAL A 175 11.23 8.27 -3.85
CA VAL A 175 11.44 8.36 -5.29
C VAL A 175 10.44 9.34 -5.92
N ALA A 176 9.17 9.28 -5.53
CA ALA A 176 8.12 10.14 -6.05
C ALA A 176 8.36 11.62 -5.70
N GLU A 177 8.68 11.94 -4.45
CA GLU A 177 9.01 13.31 -3.99
C GLU A 177 10.21 13.89 -4.75
N HIS A 178 11.20 13.07 -5.08
CA HIS A 178 12.34 13.51 -5.88
C HIS A 178 11.96 13.69 -7.36
N ALA A 179 11.29 12.70 -7.93
CA ALA A 179 10.91 12.69 -9.35
C ALA A 179 9.95 13.83 -9.71
N THR A 180 8.97 14.14 -8.86
CA THR A 180 8.04 15.25 -9.11
C THR A 180 8.76 16.59 -9.16
N ARG A 181 9.74 16.81 -8.28
CA ARG A 181 10.59 18.01 -8.31
C ARG A 181 11.45 18.09 -9.56
N VAL A 182 12.17 17.01 -9.89
CA VAL A 182 13.06 16.97 -11.07
C VAL A 182 12.29 17.15 -12.37
N LEU A 183 11.09 16.60 -12.46
CA LEU A 183 10.23 16.69 -13.64
C LEU A 183 9.31 17.92 -13.66
N ASN A 184 9.44 18.80 -12.65
CA ASN A 184 8.63 20.01 -12.50
C ASN A 184 7.12 19.72 -12.56
N ILE A 185 6.68 18.64 -11.92
CA ILE A 185 5.27 18.30 -11.78
C ILE A 185 4.71 19.17 -10.65
N GLN A 186 3.69 19.97 -10.97
CA GLN A 186 3.11 20.91 -10.01
C GLN A 186 2.25 20.18 -8.98
N PRO A 187 2.36 20.51 -7.68
CA PRO A 187 1.44 20.04 -6.65
C PRO A 187 -0.01 20.29 -7.03
N THR A 188 -0.87 19.32 -6.76
CA THR A 188 -2.31 19.36 -7.08
C THR A 188 -3.17 19.62 -5.86
N GLN A 189 -2.56 19.66 -4.68
CA GLN A 189 -3.19 19.98 -3.41
C GLN A 189 -2.22 20.75 -2.50
N PRO A 190 -2.73 21.45 -1.47
CA PRO A 190 -1.90 22.20 -0.53
C PRO A 190 -0.83 21.29 0.08
N ILE A 191 0.41 21.76 0.09
CA ILE A 191 1.48 21.08 0.82
C ILE A 191 1.30 21.42 2.29
N ASN A 192 0.58 20.57 3.02
CA ASN A 192 0.61 20.58 4.47
C ASN A 192 1.93 19.95 4.91
N THR A 193 3.01 20.72 4.81
CA THR A 193 4.18 20.45 5.64
C THR A 193 3.70 20.67 7.07
N GLY A 194 3.39 19.61 7.80
CA GLY A 194 3.27 19.73 9.25
C GLY A 194 4.55 20.42 9.70
N LYS A 195 4.44 21.67 10.17
CA LYS A 195 5.52 22.24 10.96
C LYS A 195 5.71 21.24 12.08
N ALA A 196 6.91 20.66 12.17
CA ALA A 196 7.36 20.08 13.40
C ALA A 196 7.25 21.22 14.44
N SER A 197 6.17 21.22 15.20
CA SER A 197 6.13 21.92 16.47
C SER A 197 7.13 21.18 17.34
N VAL A 198 8.32 21.76 17.46
CA VAL A 198 9.22 21.51 18.57
C VAL A 198 8.37 21.73 19.82
N VAL A 199 7.98 20.65 20.47
CA VAL A 199 7.49 20.73 21.84
C VAL A 199 8.78 20.89 22.65
N GLU A 200 8.91 22.05 23.29
CA GLU A 200 9.99 22.28 24.24
C GLU A 200 9.87 21.21 25.35
N ASP A 201 10.99 20.53 25.60
CA ASP A 201 11.15 19.58 26.69
C ASP A 201 10.84 20.28 28.02
N ASP A 202 9.86 19.76 28.76
CA ASP A 202 9.82 19.89 30.22
C ASP A 202 9.37 18.55 30.81
N ASP A 203 10.28 18.06 31.65
CA ASP A 203 10.16 17.07 32.72
C ASP A 203 10.14 15.55 32.42
N ASP A 204 11.21 14.95 32.96
CA ASP A 204 11.55 13.54 33.18
C ASP A 204 10.38 12.59 33.50
N GLU A 205 10.24 11.52 32.72
CA GLU A 205 10.02 10.18 33.27
C GLU A 205 10.53 9.08 32.31
N VAL A 206 11.45 8.27 32.81
CA VAL A 206 12.04 7.13 32.11
C VAL A 206 11.04 5.98 32.14
N ILE A 207 10.53 5.54 30.99
CA ILE A 207 9.87 4.25 30.85
C ILE A 207 10.52 3.47 29.70
N ASP A 208 11.31 2.49 30.11
CA ASP A 208 11.89 1.43 29.29
C ASP A 208 10.80 0.47 28.78
N ASN A 209 11.03 -0.06 27.57
CA ASN A 209 10.33 -1.17 26.88
C ASN A 209 9.11 -0.82 26.01
N VAL A 210 9.37 -0.56 24.71
CA VAL A 210 8.38 -0.74 23.66
C VAL A 210 8.51 -2.16 23.10
N VAL A 211 7.62 -3.05 23.54
CA VAL A 211 7.30 -4.30 22.83
C VAL A 211 6.25 -3.94 21.80
N THR A 212 6.64 -3.80 20.53
CA THR A 212 5.68 -3.69 19.42
C THR A 212 5.20 -5.11 19.08
N ASP A 213 4.14 -5.57 19.73
CA ASP A 213 3.41 -6.73 19.24
C ASP A 213 2.39 -6.32 18.17
N SER A 214 2.16 -7.23 17.23
CA SER A 214 1.66 -6.93 15.89
C SER A 214 0.14 -7.00 15.81
N LEU A 215 -0.52 -5.96 15.29
CA LEU A 215 -1.95 -6.00 14.93
C LEU A 215 -2.21 -6.99 13.77
N PRO A 216 -3.13 -7.97 13.92
CA PRO A 216 -3.50 -8.87 12.83
C PRO A 216 -4.37 -8.13 11.80
N SER A 217 -3.88 -8.02 10.57
CA SER A 217 -4.66 -7.56 9.42
C SER A 217 -5.27 -8.75 8.67
N GLY A 218 -6.50 -9.13 9.01
CA GLY A 218 -7.29 -10.14 8.31
C GLY A 218 -8.77 -9.76 8.26
N PRO A 219 -9.55 -10.29 7.30
CA PRO A 219 -11.00 -10.09 7.30
C PRO A 219 -11.61 -10.78 8.52
N ILE A 220 -12.40 -10.02 9.30
CA ILE A 220 -13.11 -10.53 10.48
C ILE A 220 -14.24 -11.42 9.98
N VAL A 221 -14.06 -12.72 10.15
CA VAL A 221 -15.13 -13.72 10.02
C VAL A 221 -15.70 -13.91 11.43
N PRO A 222 -17.03 -13.83 11.66
CA PRO A 222 -17.60 -14.15 12.95
C PRO A 222 -17.22 -15.59 13.31
N ARG A 223 -16.30 -15.74 14.26
CA ARG A 223 -15.87 -17.03 14.80
C ARG A 223 -16.73 -17.35 16.02
N GLU A 224 -17.16 -18.60 16.16
CA GLU A 224 -17.84 -19.06 17.36
C GLU A 224 -16.95 -18.82 18.59
N MET A 225 -17.53 -18.28 19.68
CA MET A 225 -16.81 -17.93 20.92
C MET A 225 -16.01 -19.12 21.44
N GLY A 226 -14.69 -18.93 21.55
CA GLY A 226 -13.81 -19.85 22.27
C GLY A 226 -13.91 -19.63 23.78
N ASP A 227 -13.49 -20.64 24.54
CA ASP A 227 -13.45 -20.57 26.00
C ASP A 227 -12.42 -19.52 26.47
N GLY A 228 -12.90 -18.40 27.04
CA GLY A 228 -12.08 -17.26 27.46
C GLY A 228 -12.04 -16.05 26.51
N ASP A 229 -12.79 -16.07 25.42
CA ASP A 229 -12.98 -14.90 24.55
C ASP A 229 -13.85 -13.83 25.23
N VAL A 230 -13.60 -12.56 24.92
CA VAL A 230 -14.36 -11.42 25.44
C VAL A 230 -15.00 -10.66 24.29
N LEU A 231 -16.22 -10.15 24.47
CA LEU A 231 -16.88 -9.37 23.42
C LEU A 231 -16.40 -7.92 23.45
N MET A 232 -15.99 -7.38 22.30
CA MET A 232 -15.55 -5.99 22.17
C MET A 232 -16.72 -5.02 22.47
N PRO A 233 -16.63 -4.17 23.50
CA PRO A 233 -17.68 -3.21 23.81
C PRO A 233 -17.76 -2.10 22.74
N ASN A 234 -18.89 -1.39 22.70
CA ASN A 234 -19.00 -0.15 21.93
C ASN A 234 -18.40 1.01 22.73
N LEU A 235 -17.27 1.51 22.25
CA LEU A 235 -16.48 2.59 22.83
C LEU A 235 -16.74 3.94 22.15
N VAL A 236 -17.44 3.98 21.00
CA VAL A 236 -17.71 5.21 20.26
C VAL A 236 -18.45 6.22 21.15
N GLY A 237 -17.93 7.44 21.21
CA GLY A 237 -18.48 8.55 22.02
C GLY A 237 -17.98 8.61 23.47
N LYS A 238 -17.24 7.61 23.95
CA LYS A 238 -16.64 7.58 25.29
C LYS A 238 -15.35 8.40 25.35
N THR A 239 -14.98 8.82 26.55
CA THR A 239 -13.72 9.51 26.84
C THR A 239 -12.58 8.54 27.10
N MET A 240 -11.33 8.99 27.00
CA MET A 240 -10.14 8.17 27.27
C MET A 240 -10.23 7.44 28.62
N LYS A 241 -10.67 8.13 29.69
CA LYS A 241 -10.81 7.56 31.02
C LYS A 241 -11.81 6.40 31.04
N GLU A 242 -12.96 6.57 30.39
CA GLU A 242 -14.00 5.53 30.31
C GLU A 242 -13.54 4.33 29.49
N VAL A 243 -12.75 4.56 28.43
CA VAL A 243 -12.17 3.49 27.60
C VAL A 243 -11.19 2.64 28.41
N VAL A 244 -10.27 3.29 29.13
CA VAL A 244 -9.27 2.60 29.96
C VAL A 244 -9.94 1.80 31.08
N ASP A 245 -10.93 2.38 31.75
CA ASP A 245 -11.68 1.70 32.82
C ASP A 245 -12.43 0.47 32.30
N GLU A 246 -13.03 0.55 31.11
CA GLU A 246 -13.86 -0.51 30.55
C GLU A 246 -13.03 -1.66 29.95
N LEU A 247 -12.00 -1.35 29.16
CA LEU A 247 -11.10 -2.36 28.59
C LEU A 247 -10.21 -2.99 29.67
N GLY A 248 -9.81 -2.22 30.69
CA GLY A 248 -9.08 -2.74 31.85
C GLY A 248 -9.85 -3.81 32.63
N ARG A 249 -11.18 -3.65 32.79
CA ARG A 249 -12.02 -4.67 33.42
C ARG A 249 -12.11 -5.96 32.61
N LEU A 250 -12.00 -5.84 31.29
CA LEU A 250 -12.03 -6.94 30.35
C LEU A 250 -10.65 -7.58 30.13
N LYS A 251 -9.59 -7.04 30.76
CA LYS A 251 -8.19 -7.44 30.57
C LYS A 251 -7.76 -7.42 29.10
N VAL A 252 -8.26 -6.44 28.36
CA VAL A 252 -7.92 -6.19 26.96
C VAL A 252 -6.90 -5.05 26.93
N GLU A 253 -5.77 -5.28 26.27
CA GLU A 253 -4.77 -4.23 26.05
C GLU A 253 -5.25 -3.28 24.96
N CYS A 254 -4.92 -1.99 25.05
CA CYS A 254 -5.39 -1.02 24.08
C CYS A 254 -4.37 0.07 23.74
N ASP A 255 -4.33 0.41 22.46
CA ASP A 255 -3.57 1.52 21.91
C ASP A 255 -4.50 2.70 21.66
N ILE A 256 -4.31 3.78 22.40
CA ILE A 256 -5.14 4.98 22.32
C ILE A 256 -4.40 6.04 21.51
N VAL A 257 -5.02 6.49 20.41
CA VAL A 257 -4.44 7.49 19.50
C VAL A 257 -5.33 8.74 19.45
N GLY A 258 -4.77 9.89 19.81
CA GLY A 258 -5.44 11.19 19.75
C GLY A 258 -6.05 11.66 21.08
N THR A 259 -6.84 12.73 21.02
CA THR A 259 -7.46 13.39 22.18
C THR A 259 -8.93 13.70 21.90
N GLY A 260 -9.80 13.58 22.89
CA GLY A 260 -11.23 13.87 22.76
C GLY A 260 -12.13 12.68 23.10
N ALA A 261 -13.14 12.42 22.27
CA ALA A 261 -14.02 11.27 22.40
C ALA A 261 -13.70 10.22 21.33
N VAL A 262 -13.96 8.95 21.59
CA VAL A 262 -13.72 7.88 20.61
C VAL A 262 -14.59 8.11 19.37
N VAL A 263 -13.95 8.28 18.23
CA VAL A 263 -14.60 8.38 16.92
C VAL A 263 -14.57 7.06 16.17
N GLN A 264 -13.58 6.21 16.48
CA GLN A 264 -13.39 4.93 15.82
C GLN A 264 -12.70 3.94 16.76
N GLN A 265 -13.05 2.67 16.65
CA GLN A 265 -12.42 1.57 17.36
C GLN A 265 -12.12 0.41 16.41
N GLN A 266 -11.11 -0.38 16.73
CA GLN A 266 -10.81 -1.64 16.07
C GLN A 266 -10.34 -2.67 17.10
N PRO A 267 -10.93 -3.87 17.18
CA PRO A 267 -12.06 -4.37 16.38
C PRO A 267 -13.39 -3.60 16.58
N GLU A 268 -14.34 -3.77 15.66
CA GLU A 268 -15.67 -3.16 15.77
C GLU A 268 -16.43 -3.69 16.99
N ALA A 269 -17.42 -2.91 17.45
CA ALA A 269 -18.25 -3.30 18.58
C ALA A 269 -18.98 -4.63 18.31
N ASN A 270 -19.13 -5.43 19.36
CA ASN A 270 -19.78 -6.74 19.37
C ASN A 270 -19.04 -7.87 18.62
N ILE A 271 -17.76 -7.70 18.33
CA ILE A 271 -16.90 -8.76 17.78
C ILE A 271 -16.19 -9.51 18.92
N SER A 272 -16.03 -10.83 18.78
CA SER A 272 -15.26 -11.65 19.74
C SER A 272 -13.76 -11.30 19.67
N LEU A 273 -13.19 -10.94 20.81
CA LEU A 273 -11.76 -10.71 21.04
C LEU A 273 -11.14 -11.93 21.71
N PRO A 274 -10.13 -12.57 21.08
CA PRO A 274 -9.32 -13.58 21.73
C PRO A 274 -8.59 -13.04 22.96
N LYS A 275 -8.37 -13.90 23.95
CA LYS A 275 -7.61 -13.55 25.16
C LYS A 275 -6.17 -13.14 24.81
N GLY A 276 -5.79 -11.91 25.17
CA GLY A 276 -4.46 -11.35 24.89
C GLY A 276 -4.36 -10.57 23.58
N ASP A 277 -5.48 -10.34 22.89
CA ASP A 277 -5.55 -9.46 21.72
C ASP A 277 -5.71 -8.00 22.14
N HIS A 278 -5.35 -7.07 21.25
CA HIS A 278 -5.28 -5.64 21.53
C HIS A 278 -6.30 -4.84 20.71
N ALA A 279 -6.81 -3.76 21.32
CA ALA A 279 -7.78 -2.87 20.70
C ALA A 279 -7.15 -1.52 20.37
N VAL A 280 -7.32 -1.04 19.13
CA VAL A 280 -6.94 0.33 18.74
C VAL A 280 -8.15 1.23 18.88
N VAL A 281 -8.00 2.34 19.61
CA VAL A 281 -9.05 3.32 19.84
C VAL A 281 -8.58 4.69 19.36
N ILE A 282 -9.31 5.29 18.42
CA ILE A 282 -8.99 6.59 17.84
C ILE A 282 -9.93 7.63 18.43
N LEU A 283 -9.34 8.67 19.03
CA LEU A 283 -10.04 9.79 19.62
C LEU A 283 -10.01 11.00 18.67
N GLY A 284 -11.13 11.72 18.63
CA GLY A 284 -11.28 12.95 17.87
C GLY A 284 -12.27 13.90 18.52
N GLU A 285 -12.56 15.01 17.83
CA GLU A 285 -13.60 15.93 18.25
C GLU A 285 -14.97 15.23 18.23
N ARG A 286 -15.78 15.46 19.27
CA ARG A 286 -17.08 14.83 19.41
C ARG A 286 -17.95 15.22 18.20
N PRO A 287 -18.55 14.27 17.48
CA PRO A 287 -19.56 14.60 16.48
C PRO A 287 -20.62 15.45 17.16
N GLN A 288 -20.90 16.64 16.63
CA GLN A 288 -22.09 17.38 17.05
C GLN A 288 -23.30 16.66 16.47
N ASP A 289 -24.27 16.37 17.34
CA ASP A 289 -25.52 15.65 17.04
C ASP A 289 -26.30 16.25 15.86
#